data_AF-A0A945EUH8-F1
#
_entry.id   AF-A0A945EUH8-F1
#
_cell.length_a   1.000
_cell.length_b   1.000
_cell.length_c   1.000
_cell.angle_alpha   90.00
_cell.angle_beta   90.00
_cell.angle_gamma   90.00
#
_symmetry.space_group_name_H-M   'P 1'
#
loop_
_entity.id
_entity.type
_entity.pdbx_description
1 polymer ?
#
loop_
_entity_poly.entity_id
_entity_poly.type
_entity_poly.pdbx_seq_one_letter_code
_entity_poly.pdbx_strand_id
1 'polypeptide(L)'
;MKRILLPLMLISSLCFAQDDRSPCLTDLPSHFSPENTVVIFDFHNVLGYTDWTKGLKTLLWDNPDRFSRLSRITSYGIRKMIHDKSIKNSSLLEYLDSGEPGEAYEKANLELVNAYWIDPQSEALVKKLHNEGYKLILFSNTPESTMKFQENAHPELFGLFDKKWYRKVGSTVTKKSPEAFEQVKKLGAEALGHTPQRYVFVDDTKKNIKLGEEAGICGILFKTVKQTEKVLTEAGILQ
;
A
#
# COMPACT_ATOMS: atom_id res chain seq x y z
N MET A 1 35.01 58.47 12.91
CA MET A 1 35.04 56.99 12.93
C MET A 1 34.06 56.47 11.88
N LYS A 2 34.57 55.87 10.80
CA LYS A 2 33.78 55.25 9.72
C LYS A 2 33.27 53.88 10.22
N ARG A 3 31.96 53.64 10.24
CA ARG A 3 31.38 52.30 10.39
C ARG A 3 30.97 51.80 9.01
N ILE A 4 31.78 50.89 8.48
CA ILE A 4 31.46 50.04 7.34
C ILE A 4 30.54 48.94 7.89
N LEU A 5 29.31 48.87 7.40
CA LEU A 5 28.39 47.76 7.65
C LEU A 5 28.27 46.97 6.34
N LEU A 6 28.78 45.74 6.36
CA LEU A 6 28.65 44.75 5.29
C LEU A 6 27.17 44.45 5.01
N PRO A 7 26.80 44.14 3.76
CA PRO A 7 25.48 43.61 3.47
C PRO A 7 25.41 42.14 3.90
N LEU A 8 24.42 41.81 4.73
CA LEU A 8 24.01 40.44 5.02
C LEU A 8 23.43 39.85 3.72
N MET A 9 24.13 38.93 3.08
CA MET A 9 23.55 38.08 2.04
C MET A 9 22.53 37.15 2.71
N LEU A 10 21.25 37.42 2.47
CA LEU A 10 20.17 36.45 2.66
C LEU A 10 20.38 35.33 1.63
N ILE A 11 20.96 34.22 2.07
CA ILE A 11 20.88 32.96 1.34
C ILE A 11 19.43 32.51 1.42
N SER A 12 18.66 32.77 0.37
CA SER A 12 17.35 32.16 0.18
C SER A 12 17.56 30.65 0.02
N SER A 13 17.39 29.89 1.09
CA SER A 13 17.17 28.45 0.98
C SER A 13 15.89 28.23 0.19
N LEU A 14 16.02 28.02 -1.12
CA LEU A 14 14.99 27.39 -1.93
C LEU A 14 14.70 26.03 -1.29
N CYS A 15 13.57 25.93 -0.58
CA CYS A 15 12.94 24.65 -0.32
C CYS A 15 12.50 24.08 -1.67
N PHE A 16 13.33 23.22 -2.26
CA PHE A 16 12.88 22.33 -3.32
C PHE A 16 11.77 21.46 -2.72
N ALA A 17 10.52 21.73 -3.10
CA ALA A 17 9.46 20.76 -2.90
C ALA A 17 9.90 19.48 -3.63
N GLN A 18 10.15 18.40 -2.87
CA GLN A 18 10.36 17.10 -3.49
C GLN A 18 9.11 16.77 -4.30
N ASP A 19 9.25 16.55 -5.61
CA ASP A 19 8.15 16.09 -6.46
C ASP A 19 7.73 14.70 -5.94
N ASP A 20 6.43 14.52 -5.72
CA ASP A 20 5.84 13.29 -5.19
C ASP A 20 5.63 12.23 -6.29
N ARG A 21 6.21 12.48 -7.46
CA ARG A 21 6.09 11.68 -8.68
C ARG A 21 7.45 11.27 -9.20
N SER A 22 7.49 10.07 -9.77
CA SER A 22 8.62 9.60 -10.54
C SER A 22 8.83 10.45 -11.81
N PRO A 23 10.09 10.67 -12.27
CA PRO A 23 10.39 11.39 -13.50
C PRO A 23 9.68 10.85 -14.75
N CYS A 24 9.38 9.55 -14.81
CA CYS A 24 8.68 8.95 -15.95
C CYS A 24 7.20 9.34 -16.07
N LEU A 25 6.63 10.06 -15.08
CA LEU A 25 5.31 10.69 -15.19
C LEU A 25 5.37 12.09 -15.82
N THR A 26 6.56 12.65 -16.01
CA THR A 26 6.78 14.03 -16.51
C THR A 26 7.33 14.11 -17.94
N ASP A 27 7.75 12.99 -18.52
CA ASP A 27 8.25 12.95 -19.91
C ASP A 27 7.06 12.98 -20.92
N LEU A 28 6.90 14.09 -21.66
CA LEU A 28 5.90 14.30 -22.74
C LEU A 28 6.18 13.46 -24.01
N PRO A 29 5.17 13.08 -24.83
CA PRO A 29 3.89 12.45 -24.55
C PRO A 29 3.89 11.02 -25.15
N SER A 30 4.22 10.01 -24.37
CA SER A 30 3.60 8.70 -24.61
C SER A 30 2.28 8.76 -23.87
N HIS A 31 1.16 8.90 -24.59
CA HIS A 31 -0.16 8.98 -23.98
C HIS A 31 -0.36 7.76 -23.08
N PHE A 32 -0.43 7.99 -21.76
CA PHE A 32 -0.95 6.98 -20.86
C PHE A 32 -2.37 6.72 -21.29
N SER A 33 -2.68 5.48 -21.63
CA SER A 33 -4.01 5.10 -22.06
C SER A 33 -4.39 3.74 -21.50
N PRO A 34 -5.69 3.44 -21.39
CA PRO A 34 -6.17 2.16 -20.88
C PRO A 34 -5.54 0.94 -21.56
N GLU A 35 -5.25 1.03 -22.85
CA GLU A 35 -4.69 -0.05 -23.65
C GLU A 35 -3.18 -0.27 -23.46
N ASN A 36 -2.44 0.68 -22.87
CA ASN A 36 -0.98 0.55 -22.73
C ASN A 36 -0.48 0.67 -21.28
N THR A 37 -1.37 1.04 -20.35
CA THR A 37 -1.04 1.38 -18.97
C THR A 37 -1.80 0.50 -17.98
N VAL A 38 -1.07 -0.02 -17.00
CA VAL A 38 -1.64 -0.68 -15.82
C VAL A 38 -1.41 0.20 -14.59
N VAL A 39 -2.46 0.42 -13.79
CA VAL A 39 -2.36 1.13 -12.51
C VAL A 39 -2.37 0.14 -11.36
N ILE A 40 -1.41 0.28 -10.45
CA ILE A 40 -1.13 -0.63 -9.34
C ILE A 40 -1.35 0.16 -8.05
N PHE A 41 -2.09 -0.41 -7.11
CA PHE A 41 -2.37 0.20 -5.81
C PHE A 41 -1.82 -0.64 -4.68
N ASP A 42 -1.21 0.00 -3.69
CA ASP A 42 -1.12 -0.58 -2.35
C ASP A 42 -2.49 -0.61 -1.66
N PHE A 43 -2.63 -1.48 -0.65
CA PHE A 43 -3.83 -1.52 0.16
C PHE A 43 -3.73 -0.63 1.41
N HIS A 44 -2.69 -0.81 2.22
CA HIS A 44 -2.59 -0.16 3.54
C HIS A 44 -2.25 1.32 3.41
N ASN A 45 -2.97 2.15 4.15
CA ASN A 45 -2.85 3.62 4.12
C ASN A 45 -3.08 4.27 2.76
N VAL A 46 -3.53 3.50 1.76
CA VAL A 46 -3.94 3.96 0.44
C VAL A 46 -5.44 3.71 0.28
N LEU A 47 -5.90 2.46 0.37
CA LEU A 47 -7.31 2.09 0.25
C LEU A 47 -7.95 1.77 1.61
N GLY A 48 -7.22 1.05 2.45
CA GLY A 48 -7.68 0.58 3.76
C GLY A 48 -6.82 1.17 4.88
N TYR A 49 -7.50 1.67 5.92
CA TYR A 49 -6.88 2.27 7.09
C TYR A 49 -7.30 1.53 8.35
N THR A 50 -6.40 1.42 9.32
CA THR A 50 -6.70 0.77 10.59
C THR A 50 -7.82 1.52 11.32
N ASP A 51 -8.90 0.81 11.62
CA ASP A 51 -9.97 1.26 12.50
C ASP A 51 -9.61 0.87 13.94
N TRP A 52 -8.97 1.81 14.65
CA TRP A 52 -8.58 1.60 16.05
C TRP A 52 -9.76 1.37 16.98
N THR A 53 -10.93 1.94 16.67
CA THR A 53 -12.13 1.78 17.49
C THR A 53 -12.68 0.35 17.34
N LYS A 54 -12.75 -0.16 16.11
CA LYS A 54 -13.11 -1.56 15.84
C LYS A 54 -12.07 -2.51 16.41
N GLY A 55 -10.78 -2.24 16.22
CA GLY A 55 -9.69 -3.06 16.78
C GLY A 55 -9.75 -3.14 18.30
N LEU A 56 -9.97 -2.01 18.99
CA LEU A 56 -10.11 -1.98 20.44
C LEU A 56 -11.38 -2.69 20.92
N LYS A 57 -12.49 -2.52 20.20
CA LYS A 57 -13.75 -3.22 20.48
C LYS A 57 -13.56 -4.74 20.42
N THR A 58 -13.01 -5.23 19.32
CA THR A 58 -12.73 -6.66 19.12
C THR A 58 -11.76 -7.18 20.17
N LEU A 59 -10.72 -6.41 20.53
CA LEU A 59 -9.75 -6.82 21.53
C LEU A 59 -10.33 -6.89 22.95
N LEU A 60 -11.16 -5.94 23.37
CA LEU A 60 -11.56 -5.80 24.78
C LEU A 60 -12.96 -6.33 25.11
N TRP A 61 -13.89 -6.31 24.15
CA TRP A 61 -15.30 -6.66 24.38
C TRP A 61 -15.70 -8.01 23.78
N ASP A 62 -15.22 -8.35 22.59
CA ASP A 62 -15.75 -9.49 21.85
C ASP A 62 -15.06 -10.83 22.21
N ASN A 63 -14.01 -10.79 23.04
CA ASN A 63 -13.15 -11.95 23.29
C ASN A 63 -12.87 -12.20 24.80
N PRO A 64 -13.15 -13.41 25.33
CA PRO A 64 -12.93 -13.73 26.74
C PRO A 64 -11.43 -13.79 27.11
N ASP A 65 -10.54 -14.05 26.14
CA ASP A 65 -9.08 -14.14 26.28
C ASP A 65 -8.34 -12.78 26.14
N ARG A 66 -9.06 -11.65 26.18
CA ARG A 66 -8.55 -10.30 25.93
C ARG A 66 -7.20 -9.95 26.56
N PHE A 67 -6.95 -10.40 27.79
CA PHE A 67 -5.68 -10.13 28.49
C PHE A 67 -4.51 -10.92 27.90
N SER A 68 -4.73 -12.20 27.56
CA SER A 68 -3.73 -13.04 26.88
C SER A 68 -3.37 -12.43 25.52
N ARG A 69 -4.39 -12.05 24.75
CA ARG A 69 -4.25 -11.44 23.43
C ARG A 69 -3.53 -10.09 23.47
N LEU A 70 -3.90 -9.20 24.39
CA LEU A 70 -3.21 -7.92 24.59
C LEU A 70 -1.73 -8.12 24.95
N SER A 71 -1.43 -9.09 25.81
CA SER A 71 -0.05 -9.45 26.18
C SER A 71 0.75 -9.92 24.96
N ARG A 72 0.17 -10.77 24.11
CA ARG A 72 0.80 -11.22 22.85
C ARG A 72 1.04 -10.10 21.86
N ILE A 73 0.07 -9.21 21.64
CA ILE A 73 0.24 -8.04 20.75
C ILE A 73 1.39 -7.16 21.24
N THR A 74 1.44 -6.93 22.55
CA THR A 74 2.51 -6.15 23.19
C THR A 74 3.87 -6.84 23.01
N SER A 75 3.93 -8.16 23.24
CA SER A 75 5.13 -8.97 23.03
C SER A 75 5.62 -8.93 21.58
N TYR A 76 4.71 -9.05 20.61
CA TYR A 76 5.02 -8.91 19.18
C TYR A 76 5.62 -7.55 18.86
N GLY A 77 5.01 -6.47 19.36
CA GLY A 77 5.52 -5.10 19.17
C GLY A 77 6.94 -4.94 19.71
N ILE A 78 7.18 -5.38 20.96
CA ILE A 78 8.51 -5.35 21.59
C ILE A 78 9.53 -6.16 20.77
N ARG A 79 9.19 -7.39 20.40
CA ARG A 79 10.06 -8.29 19.62
C ARG A 79 10.39 -7.73 18.23
N LYS A 80 9.44 -7.06 17.56
CA LYS A 80 9.68 -6.37 16.28
C LYS A 80 10.61 -5.18 16.45
N MET A 81 10.44 -4.40 17.52
CA MET A 81 11.31 -3.26 17.84
C MET A 81 12.77 -3.68 18.07
N ILE A 82 13.00 -4.80 18.75
CA ILE A 82 14.35 -5.34 18.97
C ILE A 82 14.87 -6.19 17.80
N HIS A 83 14.17 -6.21 16.67
CA HIS A 83 14.53 -6.98 15.47
C HIS A 83 14.77 -8.48 15.72
N ASP A 84 13.98 -9.10 16.59
CA ASP A 84 14.03 -10.54 16.87
C ASP A 84 13.89 -11.33 15.56
N LYS A 85 14.91 -12.14 15.24
CA LYS A 85 14.99 -12.92 14.00
C LYS A 85 13.84 -13.92 13.88
N SER A 86 13.33 -14.43 14.99
CA SER A 86 12.28 -15.46 15.02
C SER A 86 10.94 -14.97 14.47
N ILE A 87 10.65 -13.67 14.62
CA ILE A 87 9.38 -13.08 14.17
C ILE A 87 9.56 -11.99 13.10
N LYS A 88 10.80 -11.76 12.64
CA LYS A 88 11.13 -10.66 11.73
C LYS A 88 10.26 -10.64 10.48
N ASN A 89 9.97 -11.81 9.93
CA ASN A 89 9.15 -11.96 8.73
C ASN A 89 7.71 -12.41 9.03
N SER A 90 7.37 -12.58 10.31
CA SER A 90 6.02 -12.98 10.71
C SER A 90 5.08 -11.78 10.66
N SER A 91 3.85 -12.01 10.19
CA SER A 91 2.75 -11.06 10.37
C SER A 91 2.23 -11.11 11.82
N LEU A 92 1.44 -10.10 12.21
CA LEU A 92 0.78 -10.13 13.52
C LEU A 92 -0.16 -11.32 13.65
N LEU A 93 -0.91 -11.66 12.59
CA LEU A 93 -1.81 -12.81 12.56
C LEU A 93 -1.05 -14.12 12.79
N GLU A 94 0.02 -14.37 12.01
CA GLU A 94 0.88 -15.56 12.16
C GLU A 94 1.46 -15.66 13.58
N TYR A 95 1.82 -14.53 14.19
CA TYR A 95 2.31 -14.52 15.56
C TYR A 95 1.20 -14.85 16.57
N LEU A 96 -0.01 -14.28 16.42
CA LEU A 96 -1.12 -14.57 17.33
C LEU A 96 -1.56 -16.03 17.24
N ASP A 97 -1.69 -16.57 16.04
CA ASP A 97 -2.13 -17.95 15.78
C ASP A 97 -1.11 -19.01 16.23
N SER A 98 0.17 -18.64 16.39
CA SER A 98 1.18 -19.55 16.97
C SER A 98 1.01 -19.83 18.47
N GLY A 99 0.01 -19.22 19.11
CA GLY A 99 -0.19 -19.25 20.56
C GLY A 99 -1.11 -20.35 21.04
N GLU A 100 -2.40 -20.12 20.87
CA GLU A 100 -3.46 -21.02 21.33
C GLU A 100 -4.16 -21.63 20.12
N PRO A 101 -4.24 -22.97 20.02
CA PRO A 101 -4.93 -23.63 18.92
C PRO A 101 -6.44 -23.54 19.11
N GLY A 102 -7.16 -23.16 18.05
CA GLY A 102 -8.62 -23.23 18.01
C GLY A 102 -9.26 -22.29 17.01
N GLU A 103 -10.24 -22.78 16.25
CA GLU A 103 -10.92 -22.04 15.18
C GLU A 103 -11.53 -20.72 15.66
N ALA A 104 -12.15 -20.70 16.85
CA ALA A 104 -12.70 -19.48 17.44
C ALA A 104 -11.62 -18.44 17.76
N TYR A 105 -10.44 -18.88 18.22
CA TYR A 105 -9.32 -18.02 18.55
C TYR A 105 -8.70 -17.41 17.29
N GLU A 106 -8.48 -18.24 16.27
CA GLU A 106 -7.98 -17.85 14.94
C GLU A 106 -8.93 -16.88 14.26
N LYS A 107 -10.24 -17.14 14.30
CA LYS A 107 -11.26 -16.23 13.74
C LYS A 107 -11.21 -14.86 14.41
N ALA A 108 -11.15 -14.83 15.74
CA ALA A 108 -11.04 -13.58 16.47
C ALA A 108 -9.72 -12.85 16.15
N ASN A 109 -8.60 -13.58 15.94
CA ASN A 109 -7.33 -12.96 15.55
C ASN A 109 -7.45 -12.34 14.17
N LEU A 110 -8.08 -13.07 13.24
CA LEU A 110 -8.36 -12.59 11.90
C LEU A 110 -9.21 -11.32 11.94
N GLU A 111 -10.30 -11.27 12.71
CA GLU A 111 -11.15 -10.08 12.86
C GLU A 111 -10.37 -8.89 13.44
N LEU A 112 -9.53 -9.13 14.45
CA LEU A 112 -8.71 -8.10 15.08
C LEU A 112 -7.70 -7.49 14.10
N VAL A 113 -6.94 -8.31 13.38
CA VAL A 113 -5.94 -7.81 12.42
C VAL A 113 -6.58 -7.20 11.18
N ASN A 114 -7.85 -7.52 10.92
CA ASN A 114 -8.66 -6.98 9.83
C ASN A 114 -9.60 -5.86 10.27
N ALA A 115 -9.33 -5.22 11.41
CA ALA A 115 -9.99 -3.99 11.81
C ALA A 115 -9.56 -2.84 10.89
N TYR A 116 -10.05 -2.88 9.65
CA TYR A 116 -9.88 -1.86 8.64
C TYR A 116 -11.21 -1.19 8.34
N TRP A 117 -11.13 0.07 7.94
CA TRP A 117 -12.16 0.76 7.19
C TRP A 117 -11.61 1.14 5.82
N ILE A 118 -12.46 1.13 4.80
CA ILE A 118 -12.12 1.53 3.44
C ILE A 118 -12.34 3.03 3.32
N ASP A 119 -11.36 3.75 2.79
CA ASP A 119 -11.52 5.18 2.52
C ASP A 119 -12.41 5.42 1.29
N PRO A 120 -13.59 6.06 1.45
CA PRO A 120 -14.51 6.27 0.34
C PRO A 120 -13.92 7.11 -0.79
N GLN A 121 -12.98 8.02 -0.49
CA GLN A 121 -12.34 8.84 -1.53
C GLN A 121 -11.37 7.99 -2.37
N SER A 122 -10.58 7.13 -1.72
CA SER A 122 -9.72 6.18 -2.41
C SER A 122 -10.51 5.16 -3.23
N GLU A 123 -11.62 4.62 -2.69
CA GLU A 123 -12.53 3.77 -3.45
C GLU A 123 -13.11 4.50 -4.67
N ALA A 124 -13.53 5.76 -4.50
CA ALA A 124 -14.03 6.57 -5.62
C ALA A 124 -12.96 6.79 -6.70
N LEU A 125 -11.70 7.00 -6.31
CA LEU A 125 -10.58 7.11 -7.26
C LEU A 125 -10.36 5.82 -8.04
N VAL A 126 -10.31 4.67 -7.37
CA VAL A 126 -10.18 3.35 -8.02
C VAL A 126 -11.34 3.13 -9.00
N LYS A 127 -12.57 3.47 -8.59
CA LYS A 127 -13.75 3.36 -9.44
C LYS A 127 -13.68 4.27 -10.68
N LYS A 128 -13.18 5.49 -10.55
CA LYS A 128 -12.98 6.40 -11.71
C LYS A 128 -12.03 5.77 -12.73
N LEU A 129 -10.85 5.33 -12.28
CA LEU A 129 -9.85 4.72 -13.17
C LEU A 129 -10.36 3.43 -13.84
N HIS A 130 -11.10 2.60 -13.08
CA HIS A 130 -11.75 1.42 -13.64
C HIS A 130 -12.76 1.79 -14.74
N ASN A 131 -13.59 2.82 -14.51
CA ASN A 131 -14.59 3.27 -15.47
C ASN A 131 -13.98 3.92 -16.72
N GLU A 132 -12.80 4.53 -16.60
CA GLU A 132 -12.00 5.00 -17.74
C GLU A 132 -11.34 3.86 -18.52
N GLY A 133 -11.43 2.62 -18.03
CA GLY A 133 -11.01 1.40 -18.71
C GLY A 133 -9.62 0.91 -18.33
N TYR A 134 -8.91 1.58 -17.42
CA TYR A 134 -7.59 1.15 -16.98
C TYR A 134 -7.65 -0.21 -16.30
N LYS A 135 -6.63 -1.03 -16.56
CA LYS A 135 -6.41 -2.27 -15.82
C LYS A 135 -5.79 -1.98 -14.48
N LEU A 136 -6.42 -2.53 -13.43
CA LEU A 136 -6.07 -2.24 -12.04
C LEU A 136 -5.51 -3.49 -11.36
N ILE A 137 -4.40 -3.30 -10.63
CA ILE A 137 -3.79 -4.36 -9.82
C ILE A 137 -3.73 -3.93 -8.36
N LEU A 138 -4.22 -4.78 -7.47
CA LEU A 138 -3.97 -4.62 -6.04
C LEU A 138 -2.65 -5.32 -5.70
N PHE A 139 -1.68 -4.60 -5.15
CA PHE A 139 -0.36 -5.10 -4.79
C PHE A 139 -0.14 -4.88 -3.31
N SER A 140 -0.23 -5.92 -2.47
CA SER A 140 -0.14 -5.76 -1.01
C SER A 140 0.82 -6.75 -0.36
N ASN A 141 1.64 -6.30 0.57
CA ASN A 141 2.48 -7.17 1.42
C ASN A 141 1.68 -7.95 2.47
N THR A 142 0.38 -7.70 2.54
CA THR A 142 -0.54 -8.37 3.45
C THR A 142 -0.69 -9.84 3.09
N PRO A 143 -0.72 -10.75 4.08
CA PRO A 143 -1.00 -12.16 3.83
C PRO A 143 -2.32 -12.39 3.10
N GLU A 144 -2.36 -13.38 2.24
CA GLU A 144 -3.55 -13.75 1.46
C GLU A 144 -4.79 -14.01 2.33
N SER A 145 -4.66 -14.64 3.49
CA SER A 145 -5.78 -14.91 4.40
C SER A 145 -6.45 -13.62 4.90
N THR A 146 -5.64 -12.63 5.27
CA THR A 146 -6.11 -11.30 5.68
C THR A 146 -6.77 -10.57 4.50
N MET A 147 -6.19 -10.62 3.31
CA MET A 147 -6.78 -9.96 2.14
C MET A 147 -8.09 -10.62 1.69
N LYS A 148 -8.19 -11.95 1.74
CA LYS A 148 -9.46 -12.67 1.46
C LYS A 148 -10.59 -12.27 2.41
N PHE A 149 -10.27 -12.01 3.69
CA PHE A 149 -11.25 -11.49 4.62
C PHE A 149 -11.77 -10.11 4.18
N GLN A 150 -10.89 -9.22 3.73
CA GLN A 150 -11.28 -7.90 3.20
C GLN A 150 -12.08 -8.02 1.90
N GLU A 151 -11.69 -8.92 0.99
CA GLU A 151 -12.41 -9.18 -0.26
C GLU A 151 -13.86 -9.61 -0.01
N ASN A 152 -14.07 -10.51 0.95
CA ASN A 152 -15.40 -10.98 1.32
C ASN A 152 -16.24 -9.87 1.97
N ALA A 153 -15.60 -8.97 2.72
CA ALA A 153 -16.28 -7.85 3.38
C ALA A 153 -16.62 -6.69 2.41
N HIS A 154 -15.84 -6.52 1.34
CA HIS A 154 -15.94 -5.40 0.40
C HIS A 154 -15.90 -5.86 -1.08
N PRO A 155 -16.79 -6.78 -1.50
CA PRO A 155 -16.70 -7.40 -2.83
C PRO A 155 -16.79 -6.40 -3.98
N GLU A 156 -17.50 -5.28 -3.80
CA GLU A 156 -17.61 -4.23 -4.81
C GLU A 156 -16.26 -3.56 -5.12
N LEU A 157 -15.54 -3.07 -4.10
CA LEU A 157 -14.21 -2.49 -4.26
C LEU A 157 -13.23 -3.49 -4.87
N PHE A 158 -13.17 -4.70 -4.31
CA PHE A 158 -12.20 -5.70 -4.74
C PHE A 158 -12.52 -6.30 -6.12
N GLY A 159 -13.75 -6.16 -6.60
CA GLY A 159 -14.17 -6.49 -7.95
C GLY A 159 -13.66 -5.52 -9.02
N LEU A 160 -13.20 -4.31 -8.62
CA LEU A 160 -12.63 -3.32 -9.56
C LEU A 160 -11.22 -3.69 -10.02
N PHE A 161 -10.54 -4.60 -9.34
CA PHE A 161 -9.18 -5.03 -9.66
C PHE A 161 -9.16 -6.26 -10.56
N ASP A 162 -8.53 -6.15 -11.73
CA ASP A 162 -8.38 -7.26 -12.68
C ASP A 162 -7.44 -8.35 -12.16
N LYS A 163 -6.42 -7.96 -11.38
CA LYS A 163 -5.46 -8.88 -10.75
C LYS A 163 -5.12 -8.43 -9.34
N LYS A 164 -4.71 -9.40 -8.52
CA LYS A 164 -4.34 -9.18 -7.12
C LYS A 164 -3.04 -9.92 -6.83
N TRP A 165 -2.11 -9.23 -6.20
CA TRP A 165 -0.88 -9.80 -5.66
C TRP A 165 -0.89 -9.62 -4.15
N TYR A 166 -0.81 -10.74 -3.44
CA TYR A 166 -0.69 -10.79 -2.00
C TYR A 166 0.56 -11.55 -1.61
N ARG A 167 1.13 -11.18 -0.47
CA ARG A 167 2.23 -11.95 0.09
C ARG A 167 1.72 -13.34 0.45
N LYS A 168 2.38 -14.37 -0.09
CA LYS A 168 2.16 -15.76 0.32
C LYS A 168 2.74 -16.00 1.72
N VAL A 169 1.96 -16.64 2.60
CA VAL A 169 2.44 -17.07 3.92
C VAL A 169 3.65 -17.99 3.75
N GLY A 170 4.68 -17.81 4.58
CA GLY A 170 5.95 -18.55 4.48
C GLY A 170 6.90 -18.08 3.38
N SER A 171 6.47 -17.20 2.47
CA SER A 171 7.36 -16.61 1.46
C SER A 171 8.20 -15.47 2.05
N THR A 172 9.45 -15.39 1.58
CA THR A 172 10.37 -14.25 1.82
C THR A 172 10.18 -13.13 0.80
N VAL A 173 9.44 -13.39 -0.28
CA VAL A 173 9.14 -12.42 -1.33
C VAL A 173 8.17 -11.38 -0.78
N THR A 174 8.59 -10.11 -0.86
CA THR A 174 7.83 -8.93 -0.42
C THR A 174 8.06 -7.80 -1.42
N LYS A 175 7.33 -6.68 -1.33
CA LYS A 175 7.63 -5.47 -2.13
C LYS A 175 9.04 -4.91 -1.93
N LYS A 176 9.81 -5.42 -0.97
CA LYS A 176 11.23 -5.08 -0.80
C LYS A 176 12.15 -5.90 -1.71
N SER A 177 11.62 -6.90 -2.41
CA SER A 177 12.36 -7.78 -3.31
C SER A 177 12.05 -7.44 -4.77
N PRO A 178 13.05 -7.42 -5.67
CA PRO A 178 12.83 -7.21 -7.10
C PRO A 178 11.84 -8.22 -7.70
N GLU A 179 11.87 -9.46 -7.21
CA GLU A 179 10.98 -10.54 -7.65
C GLU A 179 9.48 -10.17 -7.53
N ALA A 180 9.08 -9.43 -6.49
CA ALA A 180 7.68 -9.03 -6.33
C ALA A 180 7.21 -8.09 -7.45
N PHE A 181 8.08 -7.19 -7.92
CA PHE A 181 7.76 -6.28 -9.02
C PHE A 181 7.72 -7.02 -10.37
N GLU A 182 8.59 -8.00 -10.58
CA GLU A 182 8.51 -8.88 -11.76
C GLU A 182 7.19 -9.67 -11.80
N GLN A 183 6.75 -10.20 -10.64
CA GLN A 183 5.47 -10.88 -10.52
C GLN A 183 4.30 -9.93 -10.83
N VAL A 184 4.33 -8.69 -10.34
CA VAL A 184 3.29 -7.68 -10.64
C VAL A 184 3.26 -7.29 -12.12
N LYS A 185 4.41 -7.15 -12.78
CA LYS A 185 4.47 -6.88 -14.23
C LYS A 185 3.87 -8.02 -15.03
N LYS A 186 4.14 -9.27 -14.64
CA LYS A 186 3.50 -10.45 -15.24
C LYS A 186 1.98 -10.39 -15.10
N LEU A 187 1.46 -10.04 -13.91
CA LEU A 187 0.02 -9.85 -13.72
C LEU A 187 -0.54 -8.74 -14.62
N GLY A 188 0.19 -7.64 -14.82
CA GLY A 188 -0.20 -6.59 -15.76
C GLY A 188 -0.30 -7.07 -17.20
N ALA A 189 0.67 -7.87 -17.64
CA ALA A 189 0.62 -8.50 -18.96
C ALA A 189 -0.56 -9.45 -19.11
N GLU A 190 -0.89 -10.23 -18.07
CA GLU A 190 -2.07 -11.08 -18.06
C GLU A 190 -3.39 -10.27 -18.06
N ALA A 191 -3.43 -9.11 -17.41
CA ALA A 191 -4.62 -8.26 -17.33
C ALA A 191 -4.96 -7.59 -18.67
N LEU A 192 -3.94 -7.16 -19.44
CA LEU A 192 -4.11 -6.58 -20.78
C LEU A 192 -4.12 -7.64 -21.90
N GLY A 193 -3.58 -8.83 -21.65
CA GLY A 193 -3.34 -9.84 -22.70
C GLY A 193 -2.08 -9.59 -23.54
N HIS A 194 -1.34 -8.53 -23.26
CA HIS A 194 -0.02 -8.23 -23.82
C HIS A 194 0.80 -7.45 -22.79
N THR A 195 2.11 -7.32 -22.99
CA THR A 195 2.97 -6.54 -22.10
C THR A 195 2.56 -5.04 -22.13
N PRO A 196 2.18 -4.44 -20.98
CA PRO A 196 1.96 -3.00 -20.84
C PRO A 196 3.24 -2.24 -21.15
N GLN A 197 3.11 -1.09 -21.80
CA GLN A 197 4.22 -0.17 -22.02
C GLN A 197 4.51 0.65 -20.77
N ARG A 198 3.50 0.85 -19.92
CA ARG A 198 3.55 1.69 -18.73
C ARG A 198 2.92 0.98 -17.53
N TYR A 199 3.53 1.23 -16.38
CA TYR A 199 3.01 0.82 -15.08
C TYR A 199 3.05 2.04 -14.16
N VAL A 200 1.98 2.29 -13.44
CA VAL A 200 1.89 3.39 -12.47
C VAL A 200 1.55 2.79 -11.11
N PHE A 201 2.38 3.02 -10.10
CA PHE A 201 2.26 2.44 -8.77
C PHE A 201 2.03 3.49 -7.71
N VAL A 202 0.89 3.38 -7.02
CA VAL A 202 0.47 4.24 -5.92
C VAL A 202 0.71 3.51 -4.59
N ASP A 203 1.64 4.00 -3.78
CA ASP A 203 2.03 3.41 -2.48
C ASP A 203 2.41 4.51 -1.50
N ASP A 204 2.11 4.33 -0.21
CA ASP A 204 2.40 5.31 0.85
C ASP A 204 3.89 5.34 1.23
N THR A 205 4.64 4.31 0.85
CA THR A 205 6.00 4.09 1.31
C THR A 205 7.02 4.48 0.23
N LYS A 206 7.77 5.56 0.47
CA LYS A 206 8.88 6.04 -0.40
C LYS A 206 9.84 4.94 -0.85
N LYS A 207 10.13 3.99 0.02
CA LYS A 207 11.02 2.86 -0.30
C LYS A 207 10.42 1.93 -1.36
N ASN A 208 9.12 1.64 -1.28
CA ASN A 208 8.45 0.78 -2.26
C ASN A 208 8.40 1.49 -3.62
N ILE A 209 8.11 2.80 -3.62
CA ILE A 209 8.15 3.64 -4.82
C ILE A 209 9.52 3.57 -5.50
N LYS A 210 10.60 3.85 -4.76
CA LYS A 210 11.96 3.78 -5.32
C LYS A 210 12.30 2.41 -5.92
N LEU A 211 11.93 1.32 -5.25
CA LEU A 211 12.17 -0.03 -5.77
C LEU A 211 11.32 -0.34 -7.02
N GLY A 212 10.11 0.22 -7.10
CA GLY A 212 9.27 0.15 -8.29
C GLY A 212 9.91 0.89 -9.47
N GLU A 213 10.44 2.09 -9.23
CA GLU A 213 11.17 2.88 -10.24
C GLU A 213 12.40 2.13 -10.76
N GLU A 214 13.18 1.52 -9.85
CA GLU A 214 14.31 0.66 -10.21
C GLU A 214 13.89 -0.56 -11.07
N ALA A 215 12.63 -0.99 -10.97
CA ALA A 215 12.04 -2.07 -11.76
C ALA A 215 11.32 -1.60 -13.05
N GLY A 216 11.39 -0.29 -13.36
CA GLY A 216 10.77 0.31 -14.55
C GLY A 216 9.28 0.67 -14.38
N ILE A 217 8.82 0.84 -13.14
CA ILE A 217 7.44 1.21 -12.80
C ILE A 217 7.41 2.66 -12.33
N CYS A 218 6.54 3.48 -12.93
CA CYS A 218 6.36 4.85 -12.49
C CYS A 218 5.69 4.91 -11.13
N GLY A 219 6.20 5.74 -10.24
CA GLY A 219 5.78 5.81 -8.86
C GLY A 219 5.02 7.09 -8.53
N ILE A 220 3.96 6.95 -7.74
CA ILE A 220 3.25 8.05 -7.08
C ILE A 220 3.32 7.78 -5.58
N LEU A 221 4.04 8.63 -4.85
CA LEU A 221 4.03 8.56 -3.40
C LEU A 221 2.69 9.05 -2.88
N PHE A 222 1.87 8.15 -2.37
CA PHE A 222 0.55 8.48 -1.87
C PHE A 222 0.65 9.31 -0.58
N LYS A 223 0.03 10.49 -0.60
CA LYS A 223 -0.19 11.30 0.61
C LYS A 223 -1.66 11.51 0.91
N THR A 224 -2.42 11.81 -0.13
CA THR A 224 -3.87 12.00 -0.10
C THR A 224 -4.45 11.63 -1.46
N VAL A 225 -5.74 11.32 -1.50
CA VAL A 225 -6.48 11.09 -2.75
C VAL A 225 -6.40 12.31 -3.67
N LYS A 226 -6.65 13.51 -3.15
CA LYS A 226 -6.61 14.76 -3.93
C LYS A 226 -5.24 15.01 -4.59
N GLN A 227 -4.14 14.72 -3.86
CA GLN A 227 -2.80 14.85 -4.44
C GLN A 227 -2.58 13.80 -5.54
N THR A 228 -3.01 12.56 -5.31
CA THR A 228 -2.88 11.48 -6.30
C THR A 228 -3.72 11.77 -7.55
N GLU A 229 -4.95 12.24 -7.40
CA GLU A 229 -5.82 12.68 -8.52
C GLU A 229 -5.13 13.77 -9.34
N LYS A 230 -4.59 14.80 -8.69
CA LYS A 230 -3.86 15.87 -9.39
C LYS A 230 -2.69 15.32 -10.21
N VAL A 231 -1.92 14.40 -9.63
CA VAL A 231 -0.80 13.75 -10.32
C VAL A 231 -1.28 12.97 -11.55
N LEU A 232 -2.34 12.19 -11.41
CA LEU A 232 -2.90 11.36 -12.48
C LEU A 232 -3.47 12.24 -13.60
N THR A 233 -4.15 13.34 -13.28
CA THR A 233 -4.66 14.30 -14.26
C THR A 233 -3.54 15.02 -15.00
N GLU A 234 -2.49 15.47 -14.30
CA GLU A 234 -1.33 16.10 -14.94
C GLU A 234 -0.57 15.12 -15.85
N ALA A 235 -0.61 13.82 -15.56
CA ALA A 235 -0.07 12.76 -16.42
C ALA A 235 -1.01 12.37 -17.58
N GLY A 236 -2.23 12.91 -17.64
CA GLY A 236 -3.24 12.57 -18.63
C GLY A 236 -3.87 11.18 -18.45
N ILE A 237 -3.75 10.59 -17.25
CA ILE A 237 -4.34 9.31 -16.89
C ILE A 237 -5.80 9.47 -16.48
N LEU A 238 -6.11 10.51 -15.69
CA LEU A 238 -7.45 10.79 -15.17
C LEU A 238 -8.01 12.06 -15.82
N GLN A 239 -9.24 12.01 -16.35
CA GLN A 239 -9.88 13.15 -17.05
C GLN A 239 -10.93 13.88 -16.22
#